data_AF-A0A382SJG0-F1
#
_entry.id   AF-A0A382SJG0-F1
#
_cell.length_a   1.000
_cell.length_b   1.000
_cell.length_c   1.000
_cell.angle_alpha   90.00
_cell.angle_beta   90.00
_cell.angle_gamma   90.00
#
_symmetry.space_group_name_H-M   'P 1'
#
loop_
_entity.id
_entity.type
_entity.pdbx_description
1 polymer ?
#
loop_
_entity_poly.entity_id
_entity_poly.type
_entity_poly.pdbx_seq_one_letter_code
_entity_poly.pdbx_strand_id
1 'polypeptide(L)'
;MVKASHPDVVATEDPAAKLAGLRYKFSDFDGVEVGPLSHLAGERSRLSELKWRNFDASMIGATVGAEIDGVDISSSLSGEVLDELHQALIEYKVIFLRNQKITSAQQVSFAESFGDLEIHPFIPSNTEHPKLVRFEKGADVGGYENSWHHDVTWREAPSKIAVLRAISVPPTGGDTMFSDMCAAYEGLDDSVKSEIENLIAVHDFAHSFGTQVPEEKRVEMREKYPIVEHPVVRTHPETGKKYLFVNRIFVNYFKGFT
;
A
#
# COMPACT_ATOMS: atom_id res chain seq x y z
N MET A 1 -42.23 -30.61 -16.00
CA MET A 1 -40.94 -31.15 -16.49
C MET A 1 -40.37 -30.09 -17.42
N VAL A 2 -39.19 -29.49 -17.24
CA VAL A 2 -37.92 -29.95 -16.66
C VAL A 2 -37.27 -28.75 -15.92
N LYS A 3 -36.86 -28.95 -14.65
CA LYS A 3 -35.87 -28.09 -13.99
C LYS A 3 -34.50 -28.48 -14.54
N ALA A 4 -33.84 -27.60 -15.28
CA ALA A 4 -32.42 -27.75 -15.57
C ALA A 4 -31.65 -26.91 -14.54
N SER A 5 -31.39 -27.51 -13.37
CA SER A 5 -30.33 -27.05 -12.48
C SER A 5 -29.04 -27.71 -12.98
N HIS A 6 -28.25 -26.99 -13.77
CA HIS A 6 -26.82 -27.28 -13.80
C HIS A 6 -26.21 -26.59 -12.58
N PRO A 7 -25.72 -27.35 -11.60
CA PRO A 7 -24.88 -26.77 -10.56
C PRO A 7 -23.54 -26.52 -11.25
N ASP A 8 -23.31 -25.29 -11.72
CA ASP A 8 -21.95 -24.87 -11.98
C ASP A 8 -21.16 -25.15 -10.71
N VAL A 9 -20.13 -25.99 -10.81
CA VAL A 9 -19.19 -26.23 -9.72
C VAL A 9 -18.45 -24.93 -9.53
N VAL A 10 -18.97 -24.07 -8.66
CA VAL A 10 -18.25 -22.90 -8.16
C VAL A 10 -17.03 -23.45 -7.46
N ALA A 11 -15.84 -23.17 -8.00
CA ALA A 11 -14.60 -23.54 -7.34
C ALA A 11 -14.59 -22.89 -5.95
N THR A 12 -14.74 -23.69 -4.90
CA THR A 12 -14.69 -23.25 -3.50
C THR A 12 -13.26 -23.09 -3.00
N GLU A 13 -12.28 -23.55 -3.79
CA GLU A 13 -10.85 -23.50 -3.50
C GLU A 13 -10.08 -23.11 -4.76
N ASP A 14 -8.97 -22.39 -4.60
CA ASP A 14 -8.02 -22.13 -5.67
C ASP A 14 -7.30 -23.44 -6.06
N PRO A 15 -7.41 -23.93 -7.31
CA PRO A 15 -6.68 -25.12 -7.75
C PRO A 15 -5.16 -25.01 -7.56
N ALA A 16 -4.61 -23.79 -7.56
CA ALA A 16 -3.20 -23.53 -7.35
C ALA A 16 -2.76 -23.65 -5.88
N ALA A 17 -3.70 -23.64 -4.91
CA ALA A 17 -3.38 -23.81 -3.49
C ALA A 17 -2.75 -25.17 -3.15
N LYS A 18 -2.94 -26.16 -4.03
CA LYS A 18 -2.37 -27.52 -3.89
C LYS A 18 -1.02 -27.68 -4.58
N LEU A 19 -0.57 -26.67 -5.34
CA LEU A 19 0.72 -26.70 -6.02
C LEU A 19 1.84 -26.27 -5.06
N ALA A 20 2.99 -26.94 -5.11
CA ALA A 20 4.18 -26.50 -4.37
C ALA A 20 4.70 -25.18 -4.96
N GLY A 21 5.21 -24.27 -4.11
CA GLY A 21 5.78 -22.97 -4.47
C GLY A 21 7.12 -23.06 -5.20
N LEU A 22 7.20 -23.95 -6.18
CA LEU A 22 8.41 -24.23 -6.94
C LEU A 22 8.50 -23.30 -8.15
N ARG A 23 9.72 -22.90 -8.47
CA ARG A 23 10.08 -22.33 -9.77
C ARG A 23 10.45 -23.47 -10.72
N TYR A 24 9.84 -23.49 -11.88
CA TYR A 24 10.12 -24.46 -12.93
C TYR A 24 11.11 -23.87 -13.92
N LYS A 25 12.25 -24.54 -14.11
CA LYS A 25 13.18 -24.25 -15.21
C LYS A 25 12.69 -24.95 -16.46
N PHE A 26 12.53 -24.20 -17.54
CA PHE A 26 12.29 -24.81 -18.84
C PHE A 26 13.61 -25.33 -19.40
N SER A 27 13.72 -26.64 -19.55
CA SER A 27 14.93 -27.28 -20.11
C SER A 27 15.30 -26.74 -21.49
N ASP A 28 14.31 -26.28 -22.24
CA ASP A 28 14.45 -25.85 -23.63
C ASP A 28 14.74 -24.34 -23.74
N PHE A 29 14.68 -23.59 -22.63
CA PHE A 29 14.90 -22.15 -22.59
C PHE A 29 15.89 -21.80 -21.47
N ASP A 30 17.15 -21.68 -21.84
CA ASP A 30 18.22 -21.38 -20.90
C ASP A 30 17.98 -20.03 -20.21
N GLY A 31 17.99 -20.03 -18.88
CA GLY A 31 17.70 -18.85 -18.05
C GLY A 31 16.23 -18.48 -17.87
N VAL A 32 15.27 -19.25 -18.42
CA VAL A 32 13.83 -19.00 -18.18
C VAL A 32 13.33 -19.87 -17.02
N GLU A 33 13.07 -19.21 -15.90
CA GLU A 33 12.33 -19.77 -14.77
C GLU A 33 10.89 -19.25 -14.78
N VAL A 34 9.91 -20.13 -14.56
CA VAL A 34 8.52 -19.75 -14.33
C VAL A 34 8.07 -20.18 -12.95
N GLY A 35 7.54 -19.22 -12.21
CA GLY A 35 7.03 -19.40 -10.87
C GLY A 35 7.52 -18.29 -9.94
N PRO A 36 7.19 -18.41 -8.64
CA PRO A 36 6.48 -19.54 -8.07
C PRO A 36 4.99 -19.48 -8.41
N LEU A 37 4.45 -20.56 -9.00
CA LEU A 37 3.03 -20.60 -9.43
C LEU A 37 2.04 -20.59 -8.25
N SER A 38 2.51 -20.82 -7.02
CA SER A 38 1.67 -20.90 -5.82
C SER A 38 2.25 -20.25 -4.56
N HIS A 39 3.35 -19.48 -4.64
CA HIS A 39 4.00 -18.93 -3.42
C HIS A 39 3.06 -18.10 -2.53
N LEU A 40 2.00 -17.52 -3.12
CA LEU A 40 1.02 -16.71 -2.40
C LEU A 40 -0.32 -17.40 -2.18
N ALA A 41 -0.47 -18.65 -2.61
CA ALA A 41 -1.76 -19.34 -2.51
C ALA A 41 -2.15 -19.56 -1.04
N GLY A 42 -1.18 -19.87 -0.17
CA GLY A 42 -1.39 -19.96 1.27
C GLY A 42 -1.85 -18.64 1.88
N GLU A 43 -1.22 -17.51 1.52
CA GLU A 43 -1.62 -16.19 2.00
C GLU A 43 -3.02 -15.81 1.50
N ARG A 44 -3.31 -16.06 0.21
CA ARG A 44 -4.65 -15.86 -0.37
C ARG A 44 -5.72 -16.67 0.39
N SER A 45 -5.48 -17.96 0.62
CA SER A 45 -6.39 -18.83 1.38
C SER A 45 -6.61 -18.28 2.78
N ARG A 46 -5.52 -17.95 3.50
CA ARG A 46 -5.60 -17.38 4.85
C ARG A 46 -6.44 -16.09 4.89
N LEU A 47 -6.20 -15.15 3.96
CA LEU A 47 -6.93 -13.90 3.88
C LEU A 47 -8.42 -14.11 3.57
N SER A 48 -8.76 -15.12 2.77
CA SER A 48 -10.15 -15.46 2.41
C SER A 48 -10.94 -16.10 3.55
N GLU A 49 -10.24 -16.70 4.50
CA GLU A 49 -10.84 -17.35 5.67
C GLU A 49 -11.11 -16.37 6.83
N LEU A 50 -10.50 -15.17 6.80
CA LEU A 50 -10.70 -14.15 7.83
C LEU A 50 -12.19 -13.81 7.99
N LYS A 51 -12.61 -13.66 9.24
CA LYS A 51 -13.97 -13.28 9.64
C LYS A 51 -13.91 -12.09 10.57
N TRP A 52 -14.84 -11.17 10.36
CA TRP A 52 -14.96 -9.91 11.08
C TRP A 52 -16.31 -9.90 11.78
N ARG A 53 -16.41 -9.26 12.96
CA ARG A 53 -17.64 -9.29 13.76
C ARG A 53 -18.57 -8.14 13.40
N ASN A 54 -17.99 -7.00 13.04
CA ASN A 54 -18.73 -5.75 12.88
C ASN A 54 -19.00 -5.35 11.43
N PHE A 55 -18.38 -6.03 10.47
CA PHE A 55 -18.49 -5.75 9.05
C PHE A 55 -18.22 -6.99 8.20
N ASP A 56 -18.53 -6.91 6.92
CA ASP A 56 -18.12 -7.91 5.94
C ASP A 56 -16.91 -7.39 5.16
N ALA A 57 -15.99 -8.29 4.79
CA ALA A 57 -14.84 -7.98 3.96
C ALA A 57 -14.83 -8.87 2.72
N SER A 58 -14.72 -8.24 1.55
CA SER A 58 -14.60 -8.93 0.26
C SER A 58 -13.26 -8.62 -0.37
N MET A 59 -12.41 -9.64 -0.54
CA MET A 59 -11.11 -9.47 -1.20
C MET A 59 -11.29 -9.05 -2.66
N ILE A 60 -10.52 -8.06 -3.09
CA ILE A 60 -10.49 -7.59 -4.49
C ILE A 60 -9.13 -7.80 -5.17
N GLY A 61 -8.14 -8.24 -4.42
CA GLY A 61 -6.86 -8.73 -4.95
C GLY A 61 -6.44 -10.01 -4.25
N ALA A 62 -5.40 -10.67 -4.77
CA ALA A 62 -4.98 -11.98 -4.28
C ALA A 62 -4.36 -11.91 -2.87
N THR A 63 -3.55 -10.88 -2.60
CA THR A 63 -2.87 -10.69 -1.30
C THR A 63 -2.95 -9.27 -0.75
N VAL A 64 -3.56 -8.35 -1.51
CA VAL A 64 -3.74 -6.94 -1.17
C VAL A 64 -5.10 -6.47 -1.65
N GLY A 65 -5.80 -5.70 -0.81
CA GLY A 65 -7.08 -5.09 -1.13
C GLY A 65 -8.29 -5.89 -0.65
N ALA A 66 -9.12 -5.23 0.16
CA ALA A 66 -10.49 -5.68 0.45
C ALA A 66 -11.48 -4.51 0.45
N GLU A 67 -12.68 -4.75 -0.03
CA GLU A 67 -13.82 -3.85 0.19
C GLU A 67 -14.50 -4.22 1.50
N ILE A 68 -14.76 -3.20 2.33
CA ILE A 68 -15.41 -3.35 3.63
C ILE A 68 -16.84 -2.82 3.53
N ASP A 69 -17.81 -3.65 3.89
CA ASP A 69 -19.24 -3.33 3.90
C ASP A 69 -19.82 -3.40 5.32
N GLY A 70 -20.80 -2.55 5.62
CA GLY A 70 -21.43 -2.48 6.95
C GLY A 70 -20.82 -1.45 7.92
N VAL A 71 -19.87 -0.62 7.46
CA VAL A 71 -19.27 0.48 8.25
C VAL A 71 -19.65 1.84 7.69
N ASP A 72 -20.09 2.76 8.57
CA ASP A 72 -20.36 4.16 8.25
C ASP A 72 -19.42 5.08 9.05
N ILE A 73 -18.44 5.68 8.37
CA ILE A 73 -17.44 6.57 8.97
C ILE A 73 -17.90 8.03 9.09
N SER A 74 -19.18 8.33 8.77
CA SER A 74 -19.76 9.65 8.99
C SER A 74 -20.05 9.94 10.47
N SER A 75 -20.06 8.91 11.31
CA SER A 75 -20.28 9.02 12.75
C SER A 75 -19.09 8.46 13.54
N SER A 76 -19.05 8.73 14.84
CA SER A 76 -18.04 8.14 15.71
C SER A 76 -18.23 6.63 15.79
N LEU A 77 -17.21 5.88 15.39
CA LEU A 77 -17.16 4.43 15.51
C LEU A 77 -16.81 4.02 16.95
N SER A 78 -17.26 2.84 17.38
CA SER A 78 -16.80 2.26 18.64
C SER A 78 -15.33 1.86 18.53
N GLY A 79 -14.63 1.77 19.67
CA GLY A 79 -13.25 1.27 19.71
C GLY A 79 -13.12 -0.12 19.09
N GLU A 80 -14.09 -1.01 19.35
CA GLU A 80 -14.10 -2.37 18.77
C GLU A 80 -14.13 -2.38 17.24
N VAL A 81 -14.91 -1.48 16.62
CA VAL A 81 -14.96 -1.36 15.15
C VAL A 81 -13.67 -0.77 14.60
N LEU A 82 -13.09 0.23 15.28
CA LEU A 82 -11.82 0.84 14.88
C LEU A 82 -10.67 -0.16 14.95
N ASP A 83 -10.62 -0.98 16.01
CA ASP A 83 -9.62 -2.03 16.18
C ASP A 83 -9.77 -3.09 15.07
N GLU A 84 -10.99 -3.55 14.74
CA GLU A 84 -11.19 -4.48 13.62
C GLU A 84 -10.82 -3.87 12.27
N LEU A 85 -11.13 -2.59 12.03
CA LEU A 85 -10.71 -1.88 10.81
C LEU A 85 -9.19 -1.76 10.71
N HIS A 86 -8.50 -1.47 11.82
CA HIS A 86 -7.04 -1.42 11.85
C HIS A 86 -6.47 -2.81 11.53
N GLN A 87 -6.96 -3.88 12.15
CA GLN A 87 -6.54 -5.24 11.84
C GLN A 87 -6.82 -5.60 10.38
N ALA A 88 -7.98 -5.24 9.83
CA ALA A 88 -8.30 -5.46 8.42
C ALA A 88 -7.34 -4.70 7.49
N LEU A 89 -6.99 -3.45 7.84
CA LEU A 89 -5.99 -2.69 7.10
C LEU A 89 -4.60 -3.34 7.16
N ILE A 90 -4.19 -3.88 8.32
CA ILE A 90 -2.91 -4.59 8.45
C ILE A 90 -2.89 -5.87 7.61
N GLU A 91 -3.98 -6.62 7.60
CA GLU A 91 -4.08 -7.89 6.88
C GLU A 91 -4.18 -7.71 5.37
N TYR A 92 -5.13 -6.88 4.92
CA TYR A 92 -5.40 -6.63 3.51
C TYR A 92 -4.51 -5.54 2.92
N LYS A 93 -3.72 -4.82 3.74
CA LYS A 93 -2.74 -3.78 3.39
C LYS A 93 -3.34 -2.50 2.80
N VAL A 94 -4.48 -2.62 2.11
CA VAL A 94 -5.36 -1.53 1.70
C VAL A 94 -6.80 -1.99 1.81
N ILE A 95 -7.67 -1.13 2.34
CA ILE A 95 -9.10 -1.39 2.45
C ILE A 95 -9.90 -0.24 1.83
N PHE A 96 -11.07 -0.58 1.28
CA PHE A 96 -11.95 0.38 0.61
C PHE A 96 -13.30 0.43 1.30
N LEU A 97 -13.67 1.62 1.77
CA LEU A 97 -14.99 1.91 2.34
C LEU A 97 -15.82 2.62 1.27
N ARG A 98 -16.74 1.91 0.64
CA ARG A 98 -17.58 2.46 -0.45
C ARG A 98 -18.71 3.33 0.12
N ASN A 99 -19.21 4.24 -0.71
CA ASN A 99 -20.43 5.04 -0.46
C ASN A 99 -20.40 5.93 0.81
N GLN A 100 -19.22 6.31 1.29
CA GLN A 100 -19.06 7.17 2.48
C GLN A 100 -19.33 8.64 2.14
N LYS A 101 -20.48 9.16 2.58
CA LYS A 101 -20.89 10.57 2.40
C LYS A 101 -20.46 11.42 3.59
N ILE A 102 -19.18 11.77 3.62
CA ILE A 102 -18.57 12.49 4.74
C ILE A 102 -18.17 13.94 4.40
N THR A 103 -17.87 14.73 5.41
CA THR A 103 -17.26 16.07 5.33
C THR A 103 -15.74 15.98 5.47
N SER A 104 -15.01 17.06 5.16
CA SER A 104 -13.57 17.16 5.43
C SER A 104 -13.24 16.88 6.90
N ALA A 105 -14.03 17.46 7.82
CA ALA A 105 -13.86 17.28 9.26
C ALA A 105 -14.05 15.83 9.70
N GLN A 106 -15.04 15.12 9.13
CA GLN A 106 -15.25 13.69 9.41
C GLN A 106 -14.09 12.83 8.87
N GLN A 107 -13.54 13.14 7.69
CA GLN A 107 -12.36 12.45 7.17
C GLN A 107 -11.14 12.64 8.10
N VAL A 108 -10.91 13.87 8.56
CA VAL A 108 -9.84 14.20 9.51
C VAL A 108 -10.02 13.42 10.81
N SER A 109 -11.22 13.46 11.41
CA SER A 109 -11.55 12.75 12.65
C SER A 109 -11.36 11.23 12.53
N PHE A 110 -11.79 10.65 11.40
CA PHE A 110 -11.59 9.23 11.13
C PHE A 110 -10.10 8.88 11.02
N ALA A 111 -9.31 9.69 10.30
CA ALA A 111 -7.87 9.46 10.16
C ALA A 111 -7.12 9.63 11.51
N GLU A 112 -7.53 10.58 12.35
CA GLU A 112 -6.97 10.78 13.71
C GLU A 112 -7.23 9.60 14.64
N SER A 113 -8.25 8.78 14.36
CA SER A 113 -8.51 7.55 15.11
C SER A 113 -7.41 6.50 14.93
N PHE A 114 -6.56 6.62 13.91
CA PHE A 114 -5.42 5.74 13.67
C PHE A 114 -4.08 6.34 14.13
N GLY A 115 -4.05 7.59 14.60
CA GLY A 115 -2.87 8.26 15.13
C GLY A 115 -2.72 9.71 14.68
N ASP A 116 -1.58 10.31 15.02
CA ASP A 116 -1.30 11.71 14.69
C ASP A 116 -1.16 11.92 13.19
N LEU A 117 -1.87 12.93 12.67
CA LEU A 117 -1.77 13.35 11.28
C LEU A 117 -0.54 14.24 11.04
N GLU A 118 0.21 13.94 9.98
CA GLU A 118 1.33 14.75 9.53
C GLU A 118 0.89 15.94 8.64
N ILE A 119 1.77 16.93 8.50
CA ILE A 119 1.63 18.02 7.52
C ILE A 119 2.69 17.83 6.45
N HIS A 120 2.27 17.74 5.18
CA HIS A 120 3.18 17.55 4.06
C HIS A 120 3.88 18.88 3.71
N PRO A 121 5.22 18.95 3.73
CA PRO A 121 5.92 20.23 3.58
C PRO A 121 5.96 20.77 2.15
N PHE A 122 5.86 19.90 1.14
CA PHE A 122 5.90 20.28 -0.27
C PHE A 122 4.50 20.40 -0.90
N ILE A 123 3.47 19.94 -0.19
CA ILE A 123 2.08 19.91 -0.68
C ILE A 123 1.22 20.48 0.44
N PRO A 124 1.19 21.81 0.58
CA PRO A 124 0.49 22.45 1.68
C PRO A 124 -1.02 22.22 1.59
N SER A 125 -1.68 22.25 2.75
CA SER A 125 -3.15 22.22 2.79
C SER A 125 -3.73 23.41 2.01
N ASN A 126 -4.76 23.11 1.23
CA ASN A 126 -5.61 24.04 0.50
C ASN A 126 -7.07 23.97 1.01
N THR A 127 -7.23 23.58 2.28
CA THR A 127 -8.52 23.46 2.96
C THR A 127 -8.51 24.24 4.28
N GLU A 128 -9.67 24.36 4.91
CA GLU A 128 -9.83 24.86 6.27
C GLU A 128 -9.15 23.97 7.34
N HIS A 129 -8.72 22.76 6.97
CA HIS A 129 -8.04 21.80 7.84
C HIS A 129 -6.54 21.74 7.48
N PRO A 130 -5.62 22.19 8.36
CA PRO A 130 -4.18 22.26 8.05
C PRO A 130 -3.51 20.92 7.73
N LYS A 131 -4.09 19.82 8.19
CA LYS A 131 -3.58 18.45 8.02
C LYS A 131 -4.26 17.67 6.88
N LEU A 132 -5.14 18.34 6.11
CA LEU A 132 -5.84 17.76 4.97
C LEU A 132 -5.39 18.45 3.69
N VAL A 133 -4.94 17.66 2.73
CA VAL A 133 -4.60 18.13 1.39
C VAL A 133 -5.70 17.67 0.42
N ARG A 134 -6.21 18.58 -0.40
CA ARG A 134 -7.12 18.25 -1.50
C ARG A 134 -6.38 18.25 -2.82
N PHE A 135 -6.36 17.10 -3.48
CA PHE A 135 -5.79 16.96 -4.82
C PHE A 135 -6.84 17.34 -5.86
N GLU A 136 -6.67 18.50 -6.50
CA GLU A 136 -7.50 18.95 -7.62
C GLU A 136 -6.64 18.88 -8.90
N LYS A 137 -6.94 17.92 -9.77
CA LYS A 137 -6.26 17.74 -11.06
C LYS A 137 -7.24 18.11 -12.18
N GLY A 138 -6.92 19.17 -12.91
CA GLY A 138 -7.61 19.56 -14.14
C GLY A 138 -6.84 19.12 -15.39
N ALA A 139 -7.36 19.45 -16.57
CA ALA A 139 -6.70 19.13 -17.86
C ALA A 139 -5.27 19.69 -17.95
N ASP A 140 -5.00 20.81 -17.28
CA ASP A 140 -3.70 21.50 -17.32
C ASP A 140 -2.75 21.09 -16.17
N VAL A 141 -3.19 20.21 -15.27
CA VAL A 141 -2.39 19.77 -14.12
C VAL A 141 -2.06 18.29 -14.26
N GLY A 142 -0.83 17.99 -14.65
CA GLY A 142 -0.32 16.63 -14.73
C GLY A 142 -0.34 15.88 -13.38
N GLY A 143 -0.51 14.56 -13.44
CA GLY A 143 -0.31 13.68 -12.28
C GLY A 143 1.19 13.55 -11.98
N TYR A 144 1.60 13.90 -10.76
CA TYR A 144 2.97 13.72 -10.27
C TYR A 144 3.15 12.31 -9.67
N GLU A 145 2.05 11.68 -9.29
CA GLU A 145 1.96 10.48 -8.47
C GLU A 145 1.99 9.18 -9.32
N ASN A 146 2.16 9.31 -10.64
CA ASN A 146 2.11 8.20 -11.62
C ASN A 146 3.41 7.39 -11.68
N SER A 147 3.91 6.97 -10.53
CA SER A 147 5.09 6.09 -10.40
C SER A 147 4.96 5.28 -9.12
N TRP A 148 5.39 4.02 -9.13
CA TRP A 148 5.32 3.18 -7.94
C TRP A 148 6.14 3.78 -6.79
N HIS A 149 5.46 4.07 -5.68
CA HIS A 149 6.08 4.65 -4.50
C HIS A 149 5.40 4.25 -3.20
N HIS A 150 6.14 4.49 -2.13
CA HIS A 150 5.63 4.58 -0.77
C HIS A 150 5.80 6.03 -0.34
N ASP A 151 4.77 6.62 0.25
CA ASP A 151 4.77 8.03 0.63
C ASP A 151 5.88 8.32 1.64
N VAL A 152 6.50 9.50 1.47
CA VAL A 152 7.39 10.16 2.43
C VAL A 152 8.51 9.29 3.03
N THR A 153 9.02 8.30 2.29
CA THR A 153 10.12 7.42 2.77
C THR A 153 11.44 8.16 3.01
N TRP A 154 11.55 9.42 2.59
CA TRP A 154 12.66 10.33 2.92
C TRP A 154 12.58 10.91 4.34
N ARG A 155 11.55 10.57 5.13
CA ARG A 155 11.49 10.85 6.57
C ARG A 155 12.11 9.73 7.39
N GLU A 156 12.59 10.06 8.58
CA GLU A 156 13.09 9.07 9.56
C GLU A 156 11.97 8.14 10.04
N ALA A 157 10.78 8.71 10.27
CA ALA A 157 9.55 7.97 10.54
C ALA A 157 8.53 8.22 9.40
N PRO A 158 8.53 7.39 8.34
CA PRO A 158 7.55 7.48 7.27
C PRO A 158 6.14 7.20 7.76
N SER A 159 5.14 7.74 7.06
CA SER A 159 3.72 7.58 7.38
C SER A 159 3.31 6.11 7.32
N LYS A 160 2.60 5.65 8.37
CA LYS A 160 2.12 4.27 8.46
C LYS A 160 0.82 4.02 7.69
N ILE A 161 -0.04 5.03 7.59
CA ILE A 161 -1.40 4.93 7.03
C ILE A 161 -1.72 6.26 6.33
N ALA A 162 -2.44 6.17 5.21
CA ALA A 162 -3.05 7.31 4.54
C ALA A 162 -4.55 7.06 4.35
N VAL A 163 -5.36 8.10 4.48
CA VAL A 163 -6.81 8.06 4.21
C VAL A 163 -7.12 8.95 3.01
N LEU A 164 -7.42 8.32 1.88
CA LEU A 164 -7.79 9.00 0.65
C LEU A 164 -9.30 8.94 0.41
N ARG A 165 -9.88 10.07 0.01
CA ARG A 165 -11.30 10.18 -0.31
C ARG A 165 -11.50 10.70 -1.72
N ALA A 166 -12.24 9.94 -2.53
CA ALA A 166 -12.72 10.41 -3.82
C ALA A 166 -13.86 11.43 -3.64
N ILE A 167 -13.72 12.62 -4.23
CA ILE A 167 -14.75 13.68 -4.25
C ILE A 167 -15.39 13.79 -5.64
N SER A 168 -14.56 13.96 -6.65
CA SER A 168 -14.95 14.00 -8.06
C SER A 168 -13.93 13.17 -8.84
N VAL A 169 -14.41 12.22 -9.63
CA VAL A 169 -13.58 11.32 -10.44
C VAL A 169 -14.10 11.29 -11.88
N PRO A 170 -13.24 11.13 -12.89
CA PRO A 170 -13.70 10.99 -14.26
C PRO A 170 -14.55 9.72 -14.43
N PRO A 171 -15.42 9.65 -15.46
CA PRO A 171 -16.24 8.46 -15.71
C PRO A 171 -15.40 7.21 -16.05
N THR A 172 -14.14 7.38 -16.45
CA THR A 172 -13.19 6.31 -16.73
C THR A 172 -11.76 6.83 -16.55
N GLY A 173 -10.87 6.00 -16.03
CA GLY A 173 -9.47 6.34 -15.75
C GLY A 173 -9.26 6.98 -14.38
N GLY A 174 -7.99 7.23 -14.02
CA GLY A 174 -7.63 7.70 -12.68
C GLY A 174 -7.58 6.59 -11.63
N ASP A 175 -7.43 5.33 -12.06
CA ASP A 175 -7.28 4.19 -11.17
C ASP A 175 -6.00 4.31 -10.34
N THR A 176 -6.08 3.92 -9.07
CA THR A 176 -4.93 3.82 -8.17
C THR A 176 -4.58 2.36 -7.96
N MET A 177 -3.34 2.00 -8.23
CA MET A 177 -2.83 0.63 -8.06
C MET A 177 -2.04 0.51 -6.76
N PHE A 178 -2.14 -0.65 -6.12
CA PHE A 178 -1.40 -1.01 -4.91
C PHE A 178 -0.60 -2.29 -5.15
N SER A 179 0.54 -2.42 -4.48
CA SER A 179 1.42 -3.59 -4.58
C SER A 179 1.71 -4.15 -3.20
N ASP A 180 1.61 -5.47 -3.05
CA ASP A 180 1.98 -6.16 -1.83
C ASP A 180 3.50 -6.34 -1.75
N MET A 181 4.15 -5.51 -0.95
CA MET A 181 5.61 -5.56 -0.80
C MET A 181 6.09 -6.72 0.08
N CYS A 182 5.19 -7.37 0.85
CA CYS A 182 5.50 -8.63 1.53
C CYS A 182 5.57 -9.75 0.48
N ALA A 183 4.54 -9.85 -0.37
CA ALA A 183 4.52 -10.81 -1.47
C ALA A 183 5.70 -10.62 -2.43
N ALA A 184 6.06 -9.36 -2.73
CA ALA A 184 7.22 -9.05 -3.55
C ALA A 184 8.53 -9.57 -2.93
N TYR A 185 8.71 -9.43 -1.60
CA TYR A 185 9.87 -9.99 -0.90
C TYR A 185 9.85 -11.52 -0.90
N GLU A 186 8.71 -12.13 -0.56
CA GLU A 186 8.56 -13.59 -0.48
C GLU A 186 8.81 -14.26 -1.82
N GLY A 187 8.42 -13.61 -2.92
CA GLY A 187 8.64 -14.08 -4.29
C GLY A 187 10.10 -14.07 -4.76
N LEU A 188 11.03 -13.41 -4.04
CA LEU A 188 12.46 -13.40 -4.38
C LEU A 188 13.13 -14.75 -4.11
N ASP A 189 14.17 -15.05 -4.90
CA ASP A 189 15.06 -16.19 -4.65
C ASP A 189 15.87 -16.02 -3.38
N ASP A 190 16.23 -17.13 -2.73
CA ASP A 190 17.00 -17.10 -1.49
C ASP A 190 18.37 -16.43 -1.64
N SER A 191 18.98 -16.52 -2.83
CA SER A 191 20.22 -15.81 -3.12
C SER A 191 20.02 -14.29 -3.10
N VAL A 192 18.95 -13.80 -3.72
CA VAL A 192 18.61 -12.37 -3.73
C VAL A 192 18.26 -11.91 -2.33
N LYS A 193 17.43 -12.67 -1.60
CA LYS A 193 17.09 -12.38 -0.19
C LYS A 193 18.36 -12.25 0.66
N SER A 194 19.32 -13.16 0.48
CA SER A 194 20.60 -13.13 1.20
C SER A 194 21.45 -11.92 0.85
N GLU A 195 21.46 -11.50 -0.42
CA GLU A 195 22.18 -10.32 -0.89
C GLU A 195 21.62 -9.02 -0.29
N ILE A 196 20.29 -8.89 -0.23
CA ILE A 196 19.63 -7.66 0.19
C ILE A 196 19.32 -7.57 1.69
N GLU A 197 19.49 -8.67 2.45
CA GLU A 197 19.07 -8.79 3.87
C GLU A 197 19.60 -7.64 4.75
N ASN A 198 20.86 -7.24 4.55
CA ASN A 198 21.51 -6.15 5.29
C ASN A 198 21.77 -4.91 4.43
N LEU A 199 21.20 -4.85 3.23
CA LEU A 199 21.40 -3.73 2.33
C LEU A 199 20.64 -2.50 2.84
N ILE A 200 21.29 -1.35 2.78
CA ILE A 200 20.73 -0.07 3.21
C ILE A 200 20.47 0.81 2.00
N ALA A 201 19.24 1.30 1.88
CA ALA A 201 18.83 2.30 0.91
C ALA A 201 18.92 3.70 1.51
N VAL A 202 19.45 4.64 0.73
CA VAL A 202 19.50 6.06 1.09
C VAL A 202 18.32 6.76 0.43
N HIS A 203 17.46 7.39 1.23
CA HIS A 203 16.27 8.08 0.76
C HIS A 203 16.43 9.60 0.85
N ASP A 204 16.00 10.32 -0.19
CA ASP A 204 16.06 11.78 -0.25
C ASP A 204 14.84 12.36 -0.97
N PHE A 205 14.28 13.45 -0.44
CA PHE A 205 13.21 14.20 -1.09
C PHE A 205 13.71 14.96 -2.33
N ALA A 206 15.01 15.26 -2.40
CA ALA A 206 15.54 16.19 -3.40
C ALA A 206 15.32 15.74 -4.85
N HIS A 207 15.29 14.43 -5.11
CA HIS A 207 15.03 13.91 -6.45
C HIS A 207 13.62 14.27 -6.94
N SER A 208 12.63 14.24 -6.05
CA SER A 208 11.21 14.41 -6.41
C SER A 208 10.71 15.84 -6.17
N PHE A 209 11.19 16.49 -5.11
CA PHE A 209 10.70 17.79 -4.65
C PHE A 209 11.78 18.88 -4.65
N GLY A 210 13.05 18.56 -4.91
CA GLY A 210 14.15 19.51 -4.77
C GLY A 210 14.03 20.76 -5.65
N THR A 211 13.47 20.61 -6.86
CA THR A 211 13.22 21.72 -7.79
C THR A 211 12.10 22.66 -7.31
N GLN A 212 11.24 22.20 -6.38
CA GLN A 212 10.15 22.98 -5.80
C GLN A 212 10.62 23.82 -4.59
N VAL A 213 11.83 23.57 -4.09
CA VAL A 213 12.38 24.28 -2.94
C VAL A 213 13.09 25.56 -3.40
N PRO A 214 12.63 26.76 -2.98
CA PRO A 214 13.34 28.01 -3.23
C PRO A 214 14.76 27.96 -2.68
N GLU A 215 15.72 28.56 -3.39
CA GLU A 215 17.15 28.51 -3.05
C GLU A 215 17.40 28.89 -1.59
N GLU A 216 16.76 29.97 -1.14
CA GLU A 216 16.88 30.53 0.21
C GLU A 216 16.35 29.60 1.31
N LYS A 217 15.49 28.62 0.97
CA LYS A 217 14.92 27.65 1.91
C LYS A 217 15.62 26.29 1.88
N ARG A 218 16.58 26.07 0.98
CA ARG A 218 17.22 24.74 0.80
C ARG A 218 17.96 24.27 2.05
N VAL A 219 18.67 25.18 2.73
CA VAL A 219 19.40 24.85 3.97
C VAL A 219 18.41 24.45 5.07
N GLU A 220 17.40 25.28 5.33
CA GLU A 220 16.35 24.99 6.31
C GLU A 220 15.63 23.66 6.02
N MET A 221 15.27 23.42 4.76
CA MET A 221 14.60 22.19 4.36
C MET A 221 15.49 20.96 4.51
N ARG A 222 16.80 21.09 4.27
CA ARG A 222 17.76 20.00 4.47
C ARG A 222 18.02 19.71 5.95
N GLU A 223 18.06 20.74 6.80
CA GLU A 223 18.17 20.57 8.25
C GLU A 223 16.92 19.88 8.83
N LYS A 224 15.74 20.28 8.36
CA LYS A 224 14.47 19.70 8.81
C LYS A 224 14.26 18.27 8.28
N TYR A 225 14.72 18.00 7.06
CA TYR A 225 14.57 16.72 6.38
C TYR A 225 15.94 16.24 5.88
N PRO A 226 16.78 15.72 6.80
CA PRO A 226 18.07 15.19 6.44
C PRO A 226 17.91 13.98 5.51
N ILE A 227 18.99 13.63 4.83
CA ILE A 227 19.05 12.34 4.12
C ILE A 227 18.91 11.23 5.16
N VAL A 228 18.04 10.25 4.88
CA VAL A 228 17.77 9.14 5.81
C VAL A 228 18.18 7.81 5.20
N GLU A 229 18.51 6.87 6.08
CA GLU A 229 18.91 5.52 5.74
C GLU A 229 17.83 4.55 6.22
N HIS A 230 17.35 3.70 5.32
CA HIS A 230 16.39 2.65 5.65
C HIS A 230 16.90 1.29 5.17
N PRO A 231 16.67 0.19 5.92
CA PRO A 231 16.92 -1.15 5.40
C PRO A 231 16.08 -1.43 4.15
N VAL A 232 16.67 -2.07 3.14
CA VAL A 232 15.97 -2.53 1.94
C VAL A 232 14.92 -3.58 2.29
N VAL A 233 15.20 -4.41 3.29
CA VAL A 233 14.27 -5.38 3.86
C VAL A 233 13.89 -4.91 5.26
N ARG A 234 12.61 -4.59 5.46
CA ARG A 234 12.08 -4.21 6.77
C ARG A 234 11.16 -5.29 7.31
N THR A 235 10.98 -5.28 8.62
CA THR A 235 10.01 -6.14 9.32
C THR A 235 8.83 -5.28 9.77
N HIS A 236 7.63 -5.68 9.39
CA HIS A 236 6.42 -4.96 9.77
C HIS A 236 6.20 -5.14 11.28
N PRO A 237 6.08 -4.06 12.07
CA PRO A 237 6.13 -4.14 13.53
C PRO A 237 4.98 -4.95 14.13
N GLU A 238 3.81 -4.97 13.49
CA GLU A 238 2.62 -5.66 14.01
C GLU A 238 2.50 -7.12 13.54
N THR A 239 3.00 -7.44 12.34
CA THR A 239 2.80 -8.78 11.74
C THR A 239 4.07 -9.63 11.77
N GLY A 240 5.23 -9.02 11.99
CA GLY A 240 6.53 -9.68 11.87
C GLY A 240 6.90 -10.07 10.42
N LYS A 241 6.07 -9.76 9.43
CA LYS A 241 6.35 -10.08 8.03
C LYS A 241 7.46 -9.19 7.48
N LYS A 242 8.35 -9.77 6.69
CA LYS A 242 9.37 -9.04 5.95
C LYS A 242 8.77 -8.45 4.68
N TYR A 243 9.20 -7.25 4.32
CA TYR A 243 8.76 -6.57 3.11
C TYR A 243 9.89 -5.75 2.49
N LEU A 244 9.83 -5.57 1.18
CA LEU A 244 10.74 -4.69 0.46
C LEU A 244 10.36 -3.22 0.74
N PHE A 245 11.32 -2.45 1.23
CA PHE A 245 11.16 -1.03 1.54
C PHE A 245 12.00 -0.16 0.62
N VAL A 246 11.69 -0.23 -0.67
CA VAL A 246 12.35 0.53 -1.72
C VAL A 246 11.31 1.11 -2.67
N ASN A 247 11.62 2.25 -3.26
CA ASN A 247 10.81 2.83 -4.32
C ASN A 247 11.65 3.73 -5.22
N ARG A 248 11.21 3.89 -6.46
CA ARG A 248 11.94 4.64 -7.48
C ARG A 248 11.96 6.15 -7.23
N ILE A 249 11.00 6.67 -6.49
CA ILE A 249 10.83 8.11 -6.32
C ILE A 249 11.83 8.68 -5.31
N PHE A 250 12.12 7.96 -4.22
CA PHE A 250 12.88 8.48 -3.10
C PHE A 250 14.20 7.76 -2.83
N VAL A 251 14.37 6.50 -3.26
CA VAL A 251 15.67 5.81 -3.13
C VAL A 251 16.65 6.45 -4.11
N ASN A 252 17.74 7.01 -3.58
CA ASN A 252 18.79 7.64 -4.37
C ASN A 252 19.87 6.62 -4.77
N TYR A 253 20.40 5.89 -3.79
CA TYR A 253 21.41 4.83 -4.00
C TYR A 253 21.39 3.83 -2.83
N PHE A 254 22.08 2.70 -3.02
CA PHE A 254 22.31 1.72 -1.96
C PHE A 254 23.70 1.88 -1.38
N LYS A 255 23.85 1.82 -0.06
CA LYS A 255 25.17 1.94 0.57
C LYS A 255 26.09 0.80 0.12
N GLY A 256 27.30 1.16 -0.28
CA GLY A 256 28.29 0.21 -0.79
C GLY A 256 28.20 -0.04 -2.30
N PHE A 257 27.25 0.59 -3.00
CA PHE A 257 27.10 0.51 -4.45
C PHE A 257 27.10 1.94 -5.03
N THR A 258 28.01 2.20 -5.97
CA THR A 258 28.12 3.46 -6.73
C THR A 258 28.21 3.17 -8.21
#